data_AF-A0A6N8FX41-F1
#
_entry.id   AF-A0A6N8FX41-F1
#
_cell.length_a   1.000
_cell.length_b   1.000
_cell.length_c   1.000
_cell.angle_alpha   90.00
_cell.angle_beta   90.00
_cell.angle_gamma   90.00
#
_symmetry.space_group_name_H-M   'P 1'
#
loop_
_entity.id
_entity.type
_entity.pdbx_description
1 polymer ?
#
loop_
_entity_poly.entity_id
_entity_poly.type
_entity_poly.pdbx_seq_one_letter_code
_entity_poly.pdbx_strand_id
1 'polypeptide(L)' 'MQSALRITTKVLPSNKIEVQLPPGSEGEEVDVFIVLPEKPKAEQRNVMEIIENARKRHAGRTAEDIDRQIQAERDSWDS' A
#
# COMPACT_ATOMS: atom_id res chain seq x y z
N MET A 1 -36.44 -0.72 -16.50
CA MET A 1 -35.63 -0.20 -17.61
C MET A 1 -34.48 0.57 -16.96
N GLN A 2 -33.23 0.20 -17.20
CA GLN A 2 -32.07 0.85 -16.57
C GLN A 2 -31.66 2.04 -17.42
N SER A 3 -32.03 3.24 -16.99
CA SER A 3 -31.63 4.49 -17.63
C SER A 3 -30.23 4.87 -17.14
N ALA A 4 -29.19 4.42 -17.83
CA ALA A 4 -27.81 4.77 -17.50
C ALA A 4 -27.35 5.96 -18.35
N LEU A 5 -27.17 7.13 -17.74
CA LEU A 5 -26.61 8.31 -18.39
C LEU A 5 -25.08 8.26 -18.34
N ARG A 6 -24.44 8.04 -19.49
CA ARG A 6 -22.97 8.02 -19.61
C ARG A 6 -22.44 9.44 -19.78
N ILE A 7 -21.88 10.02 -18.71
CA ILE A 7 -21.29 11.37 -18.75
C ILE A 7 -19.79 11.27 -19.07
N THR A 8 -19.36 12.03 -20.09
CA THR A 8 -17.95 12.18 -20.46
C THR A 8 -17.31 13.26 -19.58
N THR A 9 -16.42 12.88 -18.65
CA THR A 9 -15.73 13.83 -17.76
C THR A 9 -14.28 14.08 -18.22
N LYS A 10 -13.77 15.29 -17.94
CA LYS A 10 -12.35 15.64 -18.07
C LYS A 10 -11.73 15.71 -16.67
N VAL A 11 -10.60 15.04 -16.49
CA VAL A 11 -9.83 15.12 -15.24
C VAL A 11 -9.01 16.42 -15.24
N LEU A 12 -9.17 17.25 -14.22
CA LEU A 12 -8.41 18.47 -14.03
C LEU A 12 -7.13 18.21 -13.20
N PRO A 13 -6.13 19.12 -13.23
CA PRO A 13 -4.97 19.06 -12.34
C PRO A 13 -5.40 18.97 -10.86
N SER A 14 -4.62 18.27 -10.04
CA SER A 14 -4.93 17.96 -8.63
C SER A 14 -6.02 16.90 -8.40
N ASN A 15 -6.22 15.97 -9.35
CA ASN A 15 -7.13 14.82 -9.22
C ASN A 15 -8.60 15.20 -8.98
N LYS A 16 -9.05 16.34 -9.53
CA LYS A 16 -10.44 16.79 -9.41
C LYS A 16 -11.27 16.31 -10.60
N ILE A 17 -12.48 15.84 -10.30
CA ILE A 17 -13.48 15.41 -11.30
C ILE A 17 -14.58 16.47 -11.30
N GLU A 18 -14.82 17.08 -12.46
CA GLU A 18 -16.00 17.94 -12.68
C GLU A 18 -17.01 17.19 -13.56
N VAL A 19 -18.28 17.30 -13.18
CA VAL A 19 -19.42 16.72 -13.90
C VAL A 19 -20.29 17.88 -14.36
N GLN A 20 -20.39 18.07 -15.68
CA GLN A 20 -21.33 19.03 -16.27
C GLN A 20 -22.55 18.28 -16.76
N LEU A 21 -23.71 18.68 -16.24
CA LEU A 21 -25.01 18.19 -16.70
C LEU A 21 -25.49 19.02 -17.90
N PRO A 22 -26.24 18.43 -18.83
CA PRO A 22 -26.82 19.18 -19.93
C PRO A 22 -27.84 20.22 -19.43
N PRO A 23 -27.98 21.37 -20.11
CA PRO A 23 -28.96 22.38 -19.75
C PRO A 23 -30.38 21.79 -19.81
N GLY A 24 -31.21 22.09 -18.80
CA GLY A 24 -32.58 21.56 -18.69
C GLY A 24 -32.75 20.37 -17.73
N SER A 25 -31.67 19.93 -17.06
CA SER A 25 -31.73 18.86 -16.05
C SER A 25 -32.23 19.33 -14.66
N GLU A 26 -32.74 20.56 -14.56
CA GLU A 26 -33.25 21.11 -13.30
C GLU A 26 -34.52 20.37 -12.87
N GLY A 27 -34.48 19.73 -11.71
CA GLY A 27 -35.59 18.92 -11.18
C GLY A 27 -35.53 17.44 -11.55
N GLU A 28 -34.51 16.99 -12.28
CA GLU A 28 -34.29 15.56 -12.52
C GLU A 28 -33.52 14.92 -11.36
N GLU A 29 -33.95 13.72 -10.96
CA GLU A 29 -33.26 12.90 -9.96
C GLU A 29 -32.12 12.13 -10.66
N VAL A 30 -30.89 12.28 -10.18
CA VAL A 30 -29.69 11.73 -10.82
C VAL A 30 -28.87 10.92 -9.81
N ASP A 31 -28.56 9.67 -10.18
CA ASP A 31 -27.66 8.81 -9.44
C ASP A 31 -26.21 8.96 -9.93
N VAL A 32 -25.28 9.21 -9.00
CA VAL A 32 -23.84 9.32 -9.29
C VAL A 32 -23.08 8.23 -8.55
N PHE A 33 -22.43 7.34 -9.30
CA PHE A 33 -21.58 6.29 -8.75
C PHE A 33 -20.11 6.54 -9.10
N ILE A 34 -19.26 6.64 -8.08
CA ILE A 34 -17.81 6.74 -8.24
C ILE A 34 -17.20 5.41 -7.79
N VAL A 35 -16.74 4.62 -8.75
CA VAL A 35 -16.01 3.37 -8.47
C VAL A 35 -14.53 3.67 -8.60
N LEU A 36 -13.83 3.67 -7.47
CA LEU A 36 -12.38 3.76 -7.48
C LEU A 36 -11.80 2.39 -7.84
N PRO A 37 -10.74 2.32 -8.67
CA PRO A 37 -10.08 1.06 -8.94
C PRO A 37 -9.56 0.47 -7.62
N GLU A 38 -9.71 -0.84 -7.45
CA GLU A 38 -8.97 -1.55 -6.40
C GLU A 38 -7.49 -1.28 -6.64
N LYS A 39 -6.86 -0.51 -5.75
CA LYS A 39 -5.41 -0.41 -5.75
C LYS A 39 -4.90 -1.83 -5.56
N PRO A 40 -3.93 -2.31 -6.37
CA PRO A 40 -3.32 -3.60 -6.09
C PRO A 40 -2.89 -3.57 -4.63
N LYS A 41 -3.45 -4.48 -3.81
CA LYS A 41 -3.00 -4.63 -2.42
C LYS A 41 -1.49 -4.71 -2.51
N ALA A 42 -0.79 -3.77 -1.88
CA ALA A 42 0.66 -3.85 -1.79
C ALA A 42 0.98 -5.27 -1.36
N GLU A 43 1.77 -5.99 -2.15
CA GLU A 43 2.08 -7.40 -1.89
C GLU A 43 2.49 -7.49 -0.42
N GLN A 44 1.63 -8.10 0.39
CA GLN A 44 1.96 -8.39 1.77
C GLN A 44 3.03 -9.46 1.69
N ARG A 45 4.29 -9.03 1.65
CA ARG A 45 5.44 -9.93 1.65
C ARG A 45 5.30 -10.82 2.86
N ASN A 46 5.29 -12.13 2.63
CA ASN A 46 5.14 -13.09 3.69
C ASN A 46 6.30 -12.89 4.68
N VAL A 47 6.00 -12.79 5.97
CA VAL A 47 7.01 -12.58 7.03
C VAL A 47 8.11 -13.65 6.93
N MET A 48 7.75 -14.88 6.54
CA MET A 48 8.71 -15.96 6.31
C MET A 48 9.66 -15.67 5.15
N GLU A 49 9.16 -15.11 4.04
CA GLU A 49 10.01 -14.73 2.90
C GLU A 49 10.96 -13.58 3.26
N ILE A 50 10.52 -12.65 4.11
CA ILE A 50 11.39 -11.57 4.61
C ILE A 50 12.53 -12.16 5.46
N ILE A 51 12.19 -13.07 6.37
CA ILE A 51 13.17 -13.74 7.25
C ILE A 51 14.16 -14.58 6.43
N GLU A 52 13.69 -15.35 5.46
CA GLU A 52 14.56 -16.14 4.58
C GLU A 52 15.50 -15.27 3.76
N ASN A 53 14.99 -14.18 3.19
CA ASN A 53 15.83 -13.24 2.43
C ASN A 53 16.87 -12.55 3.33
N ALA A 54 16.52 -12.22 4.58
CA ALA A 54 17.47 -11.70 5.55
C ALA A 54 18.57 -12.72 5.87
N ARG A 55 18.21 -13.98 6.10
CA ARG A 55 19.17 -15.08 6.33
C ARG A 55 20.10 -15.31 5.14
N LYS A 56 19.59 -15.25 3.90
CA LYS A 56 20.40 -15.39 2.67
C LYS A 56 21.38 -14.22 2.49
N ARG A 57 20.98 -13.00 2.85
CA ARG A 57 21.83 -11.80 2.75
C ARG A 57 22.88 -11.72 3.86
N HIS A 58 22.58 -12.24 5.03
CA HIS A 58 23.48 -12.24 6.18
C HIS A 58 23.99 -13.66 6.46
N ALA A 59 24.90 -14.16 5.62
CA ALA A 59 25.64 -15.40 5.87
C ALA A 59 26.72 -15.26 6.98
N GLY A 60 26.50 -14.36 7.94
CA GLY A 60 27.62 -13.76 8.68
C GLY A 60 27.98 -14.43 9.98
N ARG A 61 27.01 -14.81 10.81
CA ARG A 61 27.28 -15.20 12.20
C ARG A 61 26.23 -16.16 12.69
N THR A 62 26.67 -17.22 13.34
CA THR A 62 25.79 -18.12 14.07
C THR A 62 25.25 -17.42 15.31
N ALA A 63 24.15 -17.91 15.89
CA ALA A 63 23.65 -17.37 17.15
C ALA A 63 24.70 -17.51 18.25
N GLU A 64 25.44 -18.61 18.21
CA GLU A 64 26.54 -18.94 19.11
C GLU A 64 27.71 -17.93 19.01
N ASP A 65 28.02 -17.42 17.81
CA ASP A 65 29.02 -16.38 17.61
C ASP A 65 28.57 -15.01 18.15
N ILE A 66 27.26 -14.76 18.11
CA ILE A 66 26.67 -13.53 18.68
C ILE A 66 26.71 -13.62 20.20
N ASP A 67 26.29 -14.74 20.77
CA ASP A 67 26.30 -14.98 22.21
C ASP A 67 27.71 -14.92 22.78
N ARG A 68 28.69 -15.50 22.10
CA ARG A 68 30.11 -15.43 22.52
C ARG A 68 30.62 -13.99 22.54
N GLN A 69 30.27 -13.17 21.55
CA GLN A 69 30.67 -11.76 21.54
C GLN A 69 29.99 -10.99 22.69
N ILE A 70 28.68 -11.17 22.87
CA ILE A 70 27.94 -10.48 23.94
C ILE A 70 28.52 -10.84 25.31
N GLN A 71 28.89 -12.10 25.52
CA GLN A 71 29.52 -12.52 26.77
C GLN A 71 30.90 -11.88 26.95
N ALA A 72 31.74 -11.88 25.92
CA ALA A 72 33.05 -11.24 25.98
C ALA A 72 32.97 -9.72 26.24
N GLU A 73 31.96 -9.05 25.67
CA GLU A 73 31.70 -7.63 25.93
C GLU A 73 31.31 -7.39 27.39
N ARG A 74 30.41 -8.21 27.95
CA ARG A 74 30.03 -8.14 29.37
C ARG A 74 31.20 -8.35 30.30
N ASP A 75 31.98 -9.40 30.05
CA ASP A 75 33.15 -9.73 30.88
C ASP A 75 34.20 -8.59 30.85
N SER A 76 34.28 -7.83 29.75
CA SER A 76 35.17 -6.67 29.63
C SER A 76 34.71 -5.42 30.37
N TRP A 77 33.43 -5.35 30.79
CA TRP A 77 32.88 -4.21 31.55
C TRP A 77 32.92 -4.47 33.06
N ASP A 78 33.02 -5.73 33.46
CA ASP A 78 33.12 -6.17 34.87
C ASP A 78 34.58 -6.22 35.40
N SER A 79 35.58 -5.87 34.58
CA SER A 79 37.01 -5.69 34.96
C SER A 79 37.45 -4.23 34.86
#